data_AF-A0A1E4J5E5-F1
#
_entry.id   AF-A0A1E4J5E5-F1
#
_cell.length_a   1.000
_cell.length_b   1.000
_cell.length_c   1.000
_cell.angle_alpha   90.00
_cell.angle_beta   90.00
_cell.angle_gamma   90.00
#
_symmetry.space_group_name_H-M   'P 1'
#
loop_
_entity.id
_entity.type
_entity.pdbx_description
1 polymer ?
#
loop_
_entity_poly.entity_id
_entity_poly.type
_entity_poly.pdbx_seq_one_letter_code
_entity_poly.pdbx_strand_id
1 'polypeptide(L)'
;MSFTVRTANAQQAEPASATALPVRMEFDIAAQRLGDAIAAYSKATGLDILIDGGQAQRLSGTVRGTFTAMEALEAMLAGTGLEARPASATSVVIRASRGAGGTALPPSAVAEGMEESGFKEGEVLHQSYAAQVQQALNGTLCASTQTRPGSYRLAMQLHVDARGVVDRFRLLSTTGVSDRDAAIQIRLRGLSVGSPPPPSLPQPLVILMLPEGPGAWSDCESANADTNRRTQ
;
A
#
# COMPACT_ATOMS: atom_id res chain seq x y z
N MET A 1 -23.30 47.97 48.50
CA MET A 1 -22.07 47.19 48.67
C MET A 1 -22.34 45.84 48.02
N SER A 2 -22.18 45.69 46.69
CA SER A 2 -20.93 45.31 45.97
C SER A 2 -20.48 43.90 46.41
N PHE A 3 -20.25 42.88 45.59
CA PHE A 3 -19.64 42.81 44.25
C PHE A 3 -20.10 41.56 43.46
N THR A 4 -20.16 41.73 42.14
CA THR A 4 -20.26 40.71 41.08
C THR A 4 -18.88 40.11 40.80
N VAL A 5 -18.77 38.80 40.48
CA VAL A 5 -17.82 38.35 39.44
C VAL A 5 -18.44 37.23 38.60
N ARG A 6 -18.44 37.50 37.30
CA ARG A 6 -18.72 36.66 36.14
C ARG A 6 -17.36 36.15 35.64
N THR A 7 -17.17 34.83 35.51
CA THR A 7 -16.03 34.26 34.77
C THR A 7 -16.54 33.58 33.52
N ALA A 8 -16.34 34.27 32.41
CA ALA A 8 -16.43 33.73 31.06
C ALA A 8 -15.21 32.82 30.82
N ASN A 9 -15.45 31.59 30.37
CA ASN A 9 -14.38 30.74 29.85
C ASN A 9 -14.15 31.14 28.38
N ALA A 10 -13.17 32.01 28.17
CA ALA A 10 -12.61 32.30 26.86
C ALA A 10 -11.21 31.69 26.77
N GLN A 11 -10.91 31.17 25.58
CA GLN A 11 -9.60 30.90 24.99
C GLN A 11 -8.86 29.62 25.40
N GLN A 12 -8.94 28.64 24.50
CA GLN A 12 -7.72 28.21 23.80
C GLN A 12 -7.99 28.33 22.30
N ALA A 13 -7.56 29.46 21.73
CA ALA A 13 -7.43 29.61 20.29
C ALA A 13 -6.29 28.68 19.85
N GLU A 14 -6.61 27.65 19.10
CA GLU A 14 -5.63 26.94 18.28
C GLU A 14 -4.93 27.97 17.38
N PRO A 15 -3.59 27.91 17.23
CA PRO A 15 -2.87 28.85 16.40
C PRO A 15 -3.41 28.73 14.97
N ALA A 16 -3.91 29.86 14.46
CA ALA A 16 -4.14 30.04 13.04
C ALA A 16 -2.88 29.55 12.32
N SER A 17 -3.02 28.47 11.55
CA SER A 17 -2.02 28.02 10.60
C SER A 17 -1.63 29.23 9.77
N ALA A 18 -0.44 29.76 10.02
CA ALA A 18 0.15 30.75 9.14
C ALA A 18 0.17 30.12 7.76
N THR A 19 -0.64 30.65 6.85
CA THR A 19 -0.53 30.37 5.42
C THR A 19 0.83 30.91 5.00
N ALA A 20 1.89 30.12 5.25
CA ALA A 20 3.21 30.39 4.73
C ALA A 20 3.05 30.49 3.23
N LEU A 21 3.33 31.67 2.66
CA LEU A 21 3.33 31.87 1.22
C LEU A 21 4.21 30.77 0.62
N PRO A 22 3.71 30.00 -0.36
CA PRO A 22 4.45 28.86 -0.86
C PRO A 22 5.75 29.38 -1.51
N VAL A 23 6.88 28.98 -0.94
CA VAL A 23 8.20 29.40 -1.39
C VAL A 23 8.39 28.93 -2.82
N ARG A 24 8.58 29.87 -3.74
CA ARG A 24 8.89 29.57 -5.13
C ARG A 24 10.40 29.37 -5.27
N MET A 25 10.78 28.30 -5.92
CA MET A 25 12.17 27.90 -6.17
C MET A 25 12.39 27.75 -7.67
N GLU A 26 13.61 27.99 -8.12
CA GLU A 26 14.00 27.71 -9.50
C GLU A 26 14.30 26.22 -9.64
N PHE A 27 13.63 25.57 -10.60
CA PHE A 27 13.87 24.18 -10.95
C PHE A 27 14.41 24.12 -12.37
N ASP A 28 15.47 23.34 -12.58
CA ASP A 28 15.90 22.87 -13.91
C ASP A 28 16.11 21.35 -13.86
N ILE A 29 15.02 20.62 -14.13
CA ILE A 29 15.00 19.16 -14.16
C ILE A 29 14.61 18.75 -15.59
N ALA A 30 15.56 18.15 -16.29
CA ALA A 30 15.33 17.61 -17.63
C ALA A 30 14.39 16.39 -17.60
N ALA A 31 13.77 16.08 -18.74
CA ALA A 31 13.02 14.83 -18.89
C ALA A 31 14.02 13.67 -18.86
N GLN A 32 13.94 12.89 -17.78
CA GLN A 32 14.83 11.78 -17.52
C GLN A 32 14.08 10.68 -16.79
N ARG A 33 14.77 9.62 -16.35
CA ARG A 33 14.13 8.60 -15.52
C ARG A 33 13.57 9.25 -14.26
N LEU A 34 12.31 8.95 -13.96
CA LEU A 34 11.54 9.58 -12.91
C LEU A 34 12.23 9.41 -11.55
N GLY A 35 12.87 8.27 -11.28
CA GLY A 35 13.69 8.08 -10.08
C GLY A 35 14.84 9.10 -9.96
N ASP A 36 15.56 9.35 -11.05
CA ASP A 36 16.67 10.31 -11.08
C ASP A 36 16.14 11.76 -10.91
N ALA A 37 15.01 12.08 -11.54
CA ALA A 37 14.35 13.39 -11.42
C ALA A 37 13.83 13.65 -9.99
N ILE A 38 13.21 12.65 -9.37
CA ILE A 38 12.75 12.70 -7.98
C ILE A 38 13.92 12.86 -7.02
N ALA A 39 15.03 12.18 -7.24
CA ALA A 39 16.21 12.33 -6.39
C ALA A 39 16.75 13.76 -6.41
N ALA A 40 16.83 14.38 -7.60
CA ALA A 40 17.23 15.78 -7.74
C ALA A 40 16.24 16.74 -7.07
N TYR A 41 14.93 16.50 -7.25
CA TYR A 41 13.87 17.29 -6.63
C TYR A 41 13.86 17.18 -5.10
N SER A 42 14.01 15.97 -4.56
CA SER A 42 14.02 15.69 -3.11
C SER A 42 15.19 16.41 -2.45
N LYS A 43 16.35 16.46 -3.13
CA LYS A 43 17.52 17.22 -2.69
C LYS A 43 17.28 18.74 -2.67
N ALA A 44 16.53 19.27 -3.63
CA ALA A 44 16.25 20.72 -3.72
C ALA A 44 15.20 21.18 -2.69
N THR A 45 14.21 20.34 -2.41
CA THR A 45 13.05 20.68 -1.56
C THR A 45 13.15 20.16 -0.13
N GLY A 46 13.98 19.16 0.12
CA GLY A 46 14.06 18.46 1.40
C GLY A 46 12.87 17.53 1.68
N LEU A 47 12.04 17.26 0.67
CA LEU A 47 10.89 16.36 0.78
C LEU A 47 11.31 14.90 0.53
N ASP A 48 10.81 13.99 1.36
CA ASP A 48 10.94 12.55 1.18
C ASP A 48 9.87 12.04 0.21
N ILE A 49 10.28 11.65 -1.00
CA ILE A 49 9.36 11.12 -2.01
C ILE A 49 9.46 9.60 -2.11
N LEU A 50 8.32 8.93 -1.91
CA LEU A 50 8.18 7.49 -2.04
C LEU A 50 7.54 7.12 -3.38
N ILE A 51 8.21 6.26 -4.15
CA ILE A 51 7.75 5.78 -5.46
C ILE A 51 8.07 4.29 -5.61
N ASP A 52 7.17 3.54 -6.24
CA ASP A 52 7.41 2.13 -6.58
C ASP A 52 8.49 1.99 -7.67
N GLY A 53 9.39 1.01 -7.54
CA GLY A 53 10.54 0.83 -8.43
C GLY A 53 10.19 0.61 -9.91
N GLY A 54 9.00 0.09 -10.21
CA GLY A 54 8.49 0.00 -11.59
C GLY A 54 8.10 1.36 -12.18
N GLN A 55 7.61 2.29 -11.35
CA GLN A 55 7.25 3.64 -11.78
C GLN A 55 8.46 4.58 -11.86
N ALA A 56 9.50 4.33 -11.06
CA ALA A 56 10.75 5.10 -11.08
C ALA A 56 11.51 4.99 -12.42
N GLN A 57 11.26 3.95 -13.22
CA GLN A 57 11.85 3.77 -14.55
C GLN A 57 11.16 4.57 -15.65
N ARG A 58 9.98 5.14 -15.36
CA ARG A 58 9.21 5.92 -16.33
C ARG A 58 9.92 7.25 -16.62
N LEU A 59 9.65 7.84 -17.77
CA LEU A 59 10.18 9.18 -18.08
C LEU A 59 9.35 10.24 -17.34
N SER A 60 10.02 11.16 -16.67
CA SER A 60 9.41 12.36 -16.09
C SER A 60 9.21 13.44 -17.17
N GLY A 61 8.27 14.35 -16.92
CA GLY A 61 8.20 15.61 -17.65
C GLY A 61 9.42 16.50 -17.35
N THR A 62 9.70 17.44 -18.26
CA THR A 62 10.67 18.52 -17.98
C THR A 62 10.05 19.53 -17.03
N VAL A 63 10.78 19.94 -15.99
CA VAL A 63 10.38 21.04 -15.10
C VAL A 63 11.46 22.11 -15.17
N ARG A 64 11.15 23.22 -15.86
CA ARG A 64 12.04 24.38 -15.93
C ARG A 64 11.29 25.66 -15.60
N GLY A 65 11.81 26.42 -14.64
CA GLY A 65 11.26 27.71 -14.24
C GLY A 65 11.00 27.81 -12.73
N THR A 66 10.28 28.87 -12.35
CA THR A 66 10.04 29.21 -10.95
C THR A 66 8.69 28.65 -10.49
N PHE A 67 8.74 27.54 -9.75
CA PHE A 67 7.56 26.82 -9.25
C PHE A 67 7.59 26.72 -7.74
N THR A 68 6.43 26.50 -7.13
CA THR A 68 6.36 25.96 -5.77
C THR A 68 6.74 24.47 -5.79
N ALA A 69 7.14 23.91 -4.64
CA ALA A 69 7.49 22.50 -4.56
C ALA A 69 6.38 21.60 -5.15
N MET A 70 5.11 21.82 -4.77
CA MET A 70 4.01 20.99 -5.27
C MET A 70 3.74 21.20 -6.77
N GLU A 71 3.75 22.44 -7.26
CA GLU A 71 3.57 22.74 -8.71
C GLU A 71 4.68 22.08 -9.55
N ALA A 72 5.94 22.12 -9.09
CA ALA A 72 7.06 21.47 -9.78
C ALA A 72 6.89 19.95 -9.82
N LEU A 73 6.39 19.35 -8.73
CA LEU A 73 6.16 17.91 -8.67
C LEU A 73 4.99 17.48 -9.58
N GLU A 74 3.91 18.24 -9.62
CA GLU A 74 2.80 17.99 -10.55
C GLU A 74 3.24 18.14 -12.01
N ALA A 75 4.01 19.19 -12.34
CA ALA A 75 4.57 19.36 -13.67
C ALA A 75 5.52 18.21 -14.06
N MET A 76 6.27 17.66 -13.11
CA MET A 76 7.14 16.49 -13.33
C MET A 76 6.34 15.22 -13.64
N LEU A 77 5.17 15.06 -13.01
CA LEU A 77 4.30 13.89 -13.18
C LEU A 77 3.28 14.07 -14.31
N ALA A 78 3.15 15.27 -14.87
CA ALA A 78 2.27 15.56 -15.99
C ALA A 78 2.57 14.64 -17.18
N GLY A 79 1.51 14.05 -17.76
CA GLY A 79 1.64 13.10 -18.88
C GLY A 79 2.11 11.69 -18.51
N THR A 80 2.52 11.45 -17.25
CA THR A 80 2.89 10.10 -16.78
C THR A 80 1.69 9.31 -16.26
N GLY A 81 0.54 9.95 -16.04
CA GLY A 81 -0.61 9.33 -15.38
C GLY A 81 -0.35 8.98 -13.91
N LEU A 82 0.66 9.61 -13.30
CA LEU A 82 0.98 9.51 -11.89
C LEU A 82 0.54 10.80 -11.18
N GLU A 83 0.19 10.68 -9.92
CA GLU A 83 -0.17 11.78 -9.03
C GLU A 83 0.66 11.72 -7.75
N ALA A 84 1.01 12.90 -7.24
CA ALA A 84 1.65 13.07 -5.95
C ALA A 84 0.59 13.21 -4.86
N ARG A 85 0.67 12.39 -3.81
CA ARG A 85 -0.18 12.54 -2.62
C ARG A 85 0.66 12.83 -1.39
N PRO A 86 0.41 13.94 -0.68
CA PRO A 86 1.04 14.18 0.61
C PRO A 86 0.72 13.04 1.59
N ALA A 87 1.75 12.48 2.22
CA ALA A 87 1.62 11.52 3.30
C ALA A 87 1.91 12.15 4.67
N SER A 88 2.75 13.20 4.70
CA SER A 88 3.07 14.00 5.89
C SER A 88 3.46 15.42 5.49
N ALA A 89 3.87 16.26 6.46
CA ALA A 89 4.38 17.61 6.18
C ALA A 89 5.69 17.61 5.35
N THR A 90 6.45 16.52 5.36
CA THR A 90 7.74 16.39 4.65
C THR A 90 7.80 15.16 3.76
N SER A 91 6.70 14.41 3.57
CA SER A 91 6.69 13.17 2.80
C SER A 91 5.56 13.12 1.79
N VAL A 92 5.86 12.66 0.58
CA VAL A 92 4.93 12.59 -0.56
C VAL A 92 5.03 11.22 -1.22
N VAL A 93 3.90 10.60 -1.56
CA VAL A 93 3.83 9.29 -2.22
C VAL A 93 3.30 9.46 -3.63
N ILE A 94 4.00 8.89 -4.62
CA ILE A 94 3.59 8.91 -6.03
C ILE A 94 2.78 7.65 -6.34
N ARG A 95 1.59 7.82 -6.92
CA ARG A 95 0.68 6.72 -7.29
C ARG A 95 0.11 6.92 -8.67
N ALA A 96 -0.42 5.86 -9.30
CA ALA A 96 -1.19 6.01 -10.53
C ALA A 96 -2.46 6.83 -10.26
N SER A 97 -2.68 7.87 -11.06
CA SER A 97 -3.86 8.71 -10.95
C SER A 97 -5.07 7.99 -11.53
N ARG A 98 -6.13 7.84 -10.72
CA ARG A 98 -7.45 7.37 -11.16
C ARG A 98 -8.31 8.59 -11.50
N GLY A 99 -7.99 9.28 -12.58
CA GLY A 99 -8.89 10.28 -13.15
C GLY A 99 -8.23 11.51 -13.76
N ALA A 100 -7.90 11.41 -15.04
CA ALA A 100 -8.13 12.47 -16.04
C ALA A 100 -8.11 11.80 -17.42
N GLY A 101 -9.30 11.65 -18.02
CA GLY A 101 -9.47 11.04 -19.34
C GLY A 101 -9.24 12.02 -20.49
N GLY A 102 -9.02 11.45 -21.68
CA GLY A 102 -8.96 12.12 -23.00
C GLY A 102 -7.52 12.40 -23.44
N THR A 103 -6.94 11.80 -24.48
CA THR A 103 -7.51 11.35 -25.75
C THR A 103 -6.82 10.04 -26.15
N ALA A 104 -7.60 8.97 -26.28
CA ALA A 104 -7.14 7.76 -26.93
C ALA A 104 -6.97 8.05 -28.42
N LEU A 105 -5.76 8.41 -28.85
CA LEU A 105 -5.31 8.00 -30.17
C LEU A 105 -4.70 6.61 -30.01
N PRO A 106 -5.12 5.62 -30.81
CA PRO A 106 -4.56 4.29 -30.72
C PRO A 106 -3.10 4.38 -31.19
N PRO A 107 -2.10 3.93 -30.43
CA PRO A 107 -0.91 3.44 -31.08
C PRO A 107 -1.35 2.17 -31.81
N SER A 108 -1.44 2.29 -33.13
CA SER A 108 -1.49 1.19 -34.06
C SER A 108 -0.66 0.03 -33.54
N ALA A 109 -1.27 -1.15 -33.62
CA ALA A 109 -0.58 -2.42 -33.48
C ALA A 109 0.71 -2.39 -34.33
N VAL A 110 1.85 -2.26 -33.65
CA VAL A 110 3.00 -3.08 -33.97
C VAL A 110 2.90 -4.30 -33.06
N ALA A 111 1.97 -5.17 -33.44
CA ALA A 111 2.03 -6.56 -33.04
C ALA A 111 3.15 -7.19 -33.84
N GLU A 112 4.39 -7.11 -33.32
CA GLU A 112 5.50 -8.09 -33.45
C GLU A 112 6.46 -7.74 -32.29
N GLY A 113 6.69 -8.53 -31.25
CA GLY A 113 6.60 -9.98 -31.15
C GLY A 113 5.32 -10.51 -30.53
N MET A 114 4.62 -11.29 -31.33
CA MET A 114 3.73 -12.33 -30.87
C MET A 114 4.58 -13.44 -30.22
N GLU A 115 4.21 -13.77 -28.99
CA GLU A 115 4.54 -14.98 -28.22
C GLU A 115 5.99 -15.16 -27.79
N GLU A 116 6.26 -14.73 -26.55
CA GLU A 116 6.29 -15.77 -25.54
C GLU A 116 5.30 -15.34 -24.45
N SER A 117 4.25 -16.12 -24.20
CA SER A 117 3.56 -16.09 -22.91
C SER A 117 4.52 -16.66 -21.86
N GLY A 118 5.66 -15.99 -21.69
CA GLY A 118 6.57 -16.17 -20.59
C GLY A 118 5.93 -15.46 -19.41
N PHE A 119 4.89 -16.06 -18.85
CA PHE A 119 4.65 -15.91 -17.43
C PHE A 119 6.02 -16.12 -16.78
N LYS A 120 6.61 -15.08 -16.19
CA LYS A 120 7.84 -15.28 -15.42
C LYS A 120 7.46 -16.36 -14.40
N GLU A 121 8.10 -17.51 -14.50
CA GLU A 121 7.73 -18.69 -13.72
C GLU A 121 7.70 -18.33 -12.22
N GLY A 122 8.62 -17.46 -11.79
CA GLY A 122 8.63 -16.85 -10.46
C GLY A 122 7.37 -16.05 -10.09
N GLU A 123 6.78 -15.28 -11.00
CA GLU A 123 5.60 -14.44 -10.75
C GLU A 123 4.33 -15.28 -10.62
N VAL A 124 4.17 -16.33 -11.43
CA VAL A 124 3.06 -17.30 -11.26
C VAL A 124 3.23 -18.15 -10.01
N LEU A 125 4.46 -18.56 -9.69
CA LEU A 125 4.76 -19.25 -8.44
C LEU A 125 4.50 -18.36 -7.21
N HIS A 126 4.79 -17.06 -7.29
CA HIS A 126 4.47 -16.10 -6.21
C HIS A 126 2.97 -15.89 -6.04
N GLN A 127 2.22 -15.72 -7.13
CA GLN A 127 0.77 -15.54 -7.09
C GLN A 127 0.06 -16.80 -6.57
N SER A 128 0.45 -17.98 -7.06
CA SER A 128 -0.13 -19.25 -6.58
C SER A 128 0.22 -19.53 -5.12
N TYR A 129 1.45 -19.23 -4.68
CA TYR A 129 1.81 -19.34 -3.27
C TYR A 129 1.08 -18.31 -2.40
N ALA A 130 0.91 -17.07 -2.86
CA ALA A 130 0.12 -16.06 -2.17
C ALA A 130 -1.34 -16.50 -1.99
N ALA A 131 -1.95 -17.10 -3.03
CA ALA A 131 -3.29 -17.65 -2.96
C ALA A 131 -3.38 -18.81 -1.94
N GLN A 132 -2.38 -19.69 -1.87
CA GLN A 132 -2.32 -20.77 -0.86
C GLN A 132 -2.22 -20.21 0.56
N VAL A 133 -1.37 -19.21 0.79
CA VAL A 133 -1.24 -18.54 2.09
C VAL A 133 -2.57 -17.87 2.48
N GLN A 134 -3.22 -17.17 1.55
CA GLN A 134 -4.52 -16.56 1.77
C GLN A 134 -5.59 -17.59 2.12
N GLN A 135 -5.65 -18.73 1.41
CA GLN A 135 -6.58 -19.81 1.69
C GLN A 135 -6.36 -20.43 3.07
N ALA A 136 -5.10 -20.69 3.44
CA ALA A 136 -4.75 -21.26 4.75
C ALA A 136 -5.13 -20.31 5.89
N LEU A 137 -4.83 -19.01 5.74
CA LEU A 137 -5.22 -17.97 6.68
C LEU A 137 -6.74 -17.88 6.81
N ASN A 138 -7.46 -17.85 5.69
CA ASN A 138 -8.91 -17.74 5.67
C ASN A 138 -9.56 -18.95 6.36
N GLY A 139 -9.16 -20.17 6.00
CA GLY A 139 -9.68 -21.40 6.63
C GLY A 139 -9.45 -21.43 8.14
N THR A 140 -8.30 -20.95 8.60
CA THR A 140 -7.96 -20.91 10.03
C THR A 140 -8.72 -19.83 10.79
N LEU A 141 -8.84 -18.63 10.21
CA LEU A 141 -9.48 -17.49 10.85
C LEU A 141 -11.01 -17.55 10.80
N CYS A 142 -11.59 -18.10 9.73
CA CYS A 142 -13.03 -18.33 9.60
C CYS A 142 -13.56 -19.42 10.55
N ALA A 143 -12.71 -20.30 11.07
CA ALA A 143 -13.11 -21.34 12.02
C ALA A 143 -13.60 -20.78 13.36
N SER A 144 -13.40 -19.49 13.65
CA SER A 144 -13.92 -18.82 14.84
C SER A 144 -14.56 -17.49 14.51
N THR A 145 -15.76 -17.26 15.07
CA THR A 145 -16.47 -15.98 14.96
C THR A 145 -15.70 -14.81 15.56
N GLN A 146 -14.86 -15.06 16.56
CA GLN A 146 -14.03 -14.03 17.21
C GLN A 146 -12.90 -13.54 16.31
N THR A 147 -12.35 -14.41 15.46
CA THR A 147 -11.22 -14.12 14.56
C THR A 147 -11.64 -14.01 13.10
N ARG A 148 -12.94 -13.92 12.83
CA ARG A 148 -13.47 -13.86 11.48
C ARG A 148 -13.07 -12.53 10.82
N PRO A 149 -12.37 -12.55 9.67
CA PRO A 149 -12.04 -11.33 8.95
C PRO A 149 -13.29 -10.53 8.56
N GLY A 150 -13.14 -9.20 8.45
CA GLY A 150 -14.18 -8.32 7.90
C GLY A 150 -14.47 -7.07 8.74
N SER A 151 -14.44 -7.16 10.07
CA SER A 151 -14.73 -6.01 10.95
C SER A 151 -13.49 -5.22 11.40
N TYR A 152 -12.30 -5.64 10.99
CA TYR A 152 -11.05 -5.06 11.46
C TYR A 152 -9.96 -5.09 10.39
N ARG A 153 -9.01 -4.18 10.51
CA ARG A 153 -7.75 -4.21 9.77
C ARG A 153 -6.69 -4.90 10.62
N LEU A 154 -5.81 -5.65 9.98
CA LEU A 154 -4.67 -6.25 10.66
C LEU A 154 -3.48 -6.37 9.73
N ALA A 155 -2.32 -5.86 10.14
CA ALA A 155 -1.06 -6.10 9.46
C ALA A 155 -0.23 -7.10 10.27
N MET A 156 0.38 -8.08 9.60
CA MET A 156 1.19 -9.11 10.25
C MET A 156 2.38 -9.53 9.36
N GLN A 157 3.40 -10.07 10.00
CA GLN A 157 4.53 -10.75 9.38
C GLN A 157 4.49 -12.23 9.66
N LEU A 158 4.66 -13.03 8.60
CA LEU A 158 4.74 -14.48 8.63
C LEU A 158 6.11 -14.92 8.11
N HIS A 159 6.76 -15.82 8.82
CA HIS A 159 7.83 -16.62 8.27
C HIS A 159 7.31 -18.05 8.12
N VAL A 160 7.55 -18.66 6.97
CA VAL A 160 7.17 -20.03 6.67
C VAL A 160 8.44 -20.85 6.50
N ASP A 161 8.53 -21.96 7.22
CA ASP A 161 9.67 -22.87 7.16
C ASP A 161 9.67 -23.73 5.88
N ALA A 162 10.71 -24.54 5.71
CA ALA A 162 10.86 -25.44 4.56
C ALA A 162 9.82 -26.59 4.52
N ARG A 163 8.97 -26.73 5.55
CA ARG A 163 7.85 -27.68 5.58
C ARG A 163 6.53 -27.00 5.23
N GLY A 164 6.53 -25.70 4.93
CA GLY A 164 5.32 -24.94 4.68
C GLY A 164 4.56 -24.58 5.95
N VAL A 165 5.23 -24.58 7.11
CA VAL A 165 4.61 -24.27 8.41
C VAL A 165 5.10 -22.93 8.93
N VAL A 166 4.20 -22.15 9.52
CA VAL A 166 4.56 -20.88 10.16
C VAL A 166 5.35 -21.13 11.45
N ASP A 167 6.65 -20.84 11.42
CA ASP A 167 7.56 -20.92 12.58
C ASP A 167 7.67 -19.58 13.33
N ARG A 168 7.58 -18.45 12.62
CA ARG A 168 7.61 -17.12 13.23
C ARG A 168 6.46 -16.26 12.76
N PHE A 169 5.82 -15.61 13.73
CA PHE A 169 4.67 -14.74 13.53
C PHE A 169 4.83 -13.46 14.36
N ARG A 170 4.55 -12.32 13.74
CA ARG A 170 4.53 -11.01 14.42
C ARG A 170 3.33 -10.20 13.96
N LEU A 171 2.53 -9.74 14.92
CA LEU A 171 1.53 -8.70 14.67
C LEU A 171 2.23 -7.35 14.49
N LEU A 172 1.93 -6.67 13.39
CA LEU A 172 2.39 -5.31 13.11
C LEU A 172 1.37 -4.25 13.55
N SER A 173 0.11 -4.65 13.76
CA SER A 173 -0.95 -3.81 14.30
C SER A 173 -1.87 -4.60 15.24
N THR A 174 -2.70 -3.89 16.01
CA THR A 174 -3.79 -4.48 16.82
C THR A 174 -5.10 -4.44 16.05
N THR A 175 -6.02 -5.37 16.33
CA THR A 175 -7.42 -5.30 15.88
C THR A 175 -8.28 -4.33 16.69
N GLY A 176 -7.73 -3.74 17.76
CA GLY A 176 -8.46 -2.92 18.73
C GLY A 176 -9.12 -3.71 19.85
N VAL A 177 -9.05 -5.06 19.82
CA VAL A 177 -9.56 -5.95 20.86
C VAL A 177 -8.47 -6.96 21.25
N SER A 178 -7.99 -6.89 22.49
CA SER A 178 -6.87 -7.70 22.98
C SER A 178 -7.15 -9.21 22.94
N ASP A 179 -8.36 -9.63 23.30
CA ASP A 179 -8.73 -11.05 23.28
C ASP A 179 -8.74 -11.61 21.86
N ARG A 180 -9.10 -10.78 20.87
CA ARG A 180 -9.06 -11.14 19.45
C ARG A 180 -7.62 -11.26 18.96
N ASP A 181 -6.76 -10.31 19.31
CA ASP A 181 -5.34 -10.37 18.95
C ASP A 181 -4.67 -11.63 19.51
N ALA A 182 -4.96 -11.97 20.77
CA ALA A 182 -4.49 -13.19 21.41
C ALA A 182 -5.02 -14.45 20.72
N ALA A 183 -6.32 -14.49 20.40
CA ALA A 183 -6.92 -15.61 19.68
C ALA A 183 -6.31 -15.81 18.28
N ILE A 184 -6.09 -14.72 17.54
CA ILE A 184 -5.41 -14.76 16.23
C ILE A 184 -3.99 -15.30 16.38
N GLN A 185 -3.23 -14.81 17.37
CA GLN A 185 -1.86 -15.27 17.61
C GLN A 185 -1.79 -16.76 17.93
N ILE A 186 -2.72 -17.29 18.72
CA ILE A 186 -2.80 -18.71 19.04
C ILE A 186 -3.16 -19.53 17.79
N ARG A 187 -4.13 -19.09 17.01
CA ARG A 187 -4.64 -19.81 15.83
C ARG A 187 -3.63 -19.87 14.68
N LEU A 188 -2.87 -18.79 14.46
CA LEU A 188 -1.90 -18.71 13.37
C LEU A 188 -0.55 -19.36 13.68
N ARG A 189 -0.28 -19.68 14.95
CA ARG A 189 0.90 -20.46 15.33
C ARG A 189 0.77 -21.88 14.79
N GLY A 190 1.76 -22.32 14.01
CA GLY A 190 1.73 -23.63 13.38
C GLY A 190 0.74 -23.75 12.22
N LEU A 191 0.25 -22.63 11.69
CA LEU A 191 -0.51 -22.62 10.44
C LEU A 191 0.30 -23.34 9.35
N SER A 192 -0.34 -24.29 8.68
CA SER A 192 0.25 -24.99 7.54
C SER A 192 -0.30 -24.42 6.24
N VAL A 193 0.62 -23.94 5.39
CA VAL A 193 0.33 -23.51 4.02
C VAL A 193 0.27 -24.73 3.08
N GLY A 194 0.84 -25.86 3.49
CA GLY A 194 0.82 -27.13 2.74
C GLY A 194 1.95 -27.29 1.71
N SER A 195 2.71 -26.23 1.42
CA SER A 195 3.89 -26.24 0.56
C SER A 195 4.96 -25.29 1.11
N PRO A 196 6.26 -25.57 0.89
CA PRO A 196 7.31 -24.63 1.23
C PRO A 196 7.24 -23.36 0.37
N PRO A 197 7.71 -22.21 0.88
CA PRO A 197 7.81 -20.99 0.10
C PRO A 197 8.81 -21.18 -1.05
N PRO A 198 8.49 -20.70 -2.27
CA PRO A 198 9.43 -20.74 -3.37
C PRO A 198 10.67 -19.90 -3.03
N PRO A 199 11.88 -20.30 -3.46
CA PRO A 199 13.14 -19.67 -3.06
C PRO A 199 13.26 -18.22 -3.53
N SER A 200 12.52 -17.84 -4.56
CA SER A 200 12.45 -16.47 -5.10
C SER A 200 11.52 -15.55 -4.30
N LEU A 201 10.78 -16.07 -3.31
CA LEU A 201 9.81 -15.30 -2.54
C LEU A 201 10.48 -14.66 -1.31
N PRO A 202 10.47 -13.32 -1.19
CA PRO A 202 11.09 -12.64 -0.07
C PRO A 202 10.35 -12.96 1.23
N GLN A 203 11.12 -13.36 2.24
CA GLN A 203 10.63 -13.59 3.60
C GLN A 203 11.21 -12.53 4.56
N PRO A 204 10.46 -12.13 5.62
CA PRO A 204 9.13 -12.59 6.00
C PRO A 204 8.01 -12.00 5.12
N LEU A 205 6.94 -12.78 4.90
CA LEU A 205 5.74 -12.35 4.20
C LEU A 205 5.00 -11.29 5.02
N VAL A 206 4.67 -10.16 4.41
CA VAL A 206 3.81 -9.14 5.04
C VAL A 206 2.38 -9.31 4.53
N ILE A 207 1.45 -9.56 5.44
CA ILE A 207 0.03 -9.72 5.14
C ILE A 207 -0.74 -8.54 5.71
N LEU A 208 -1.56 -7.92 4.89
CA LEU A 208 -2.51 -6.88 5.28
C LEU A 208 -3.94 -7.40 5.07
N MET A 209 -4.66 -7.54 6.18
CA MET A 209 -6.11 -7.75 6.17
C MET A 209 -6.81 -6.41 6.26
N LEU A 210 -7.76 -6.19 5.38
CA LEU A 210 -8.59 -5.00 5.31
C LEU A 210 -10.00 -5.33 5.82
N PRO A 211 -10.69 -4.35 6.42
CA PRO A 211 -12.12 -4.49 6.70
C PRO A 211 -12.93 -4.57 5.40
N GLU A 212 -14.17 -5.06 5.48
CA GLU A 212 -15.04 -5.22 4.32
C GLU A 212 -15.30 -3.90 3.58
N GLY A 213 -15.25 -3.93 2.25
CA GLY A 213 -15.35 -2.79 1.33
C GLY A 213 -15.08 -3.21 -0.12
N PRO A 214 -15.11 -2.30 -1.12
CA PRO A 214 -14.81 -2.65 -2.51
C PRO A 214 -13.37 -3.20 -2.64
N GLY A 215 -13.23 -4.50 -2.87
CA GLY A 215 -11.94 -5.22 -2.90
C GLY A 215 -11.56 -5.95 -1.61
N ALA A 216 -12.45 -6.01 -0.61
CA ALA A 216 -12.24 -6.82 0.58
C ALA A 216 -12.59 -8.29 0.31
N TRP A 217 -11.72 -9.19 0.76
CA TRP A 217 -11.93 -10.62 0.70
C TRP A 217 -12.43 -11.08 2.07
N SER A 218 -13.74 -11.25 2.16
CA SER A 218 -14.45 -11.56 3.41
C SER A 218 -15.38 -12.76 3.27
N ASP A 219 -15.15 -13.60 2.27
CA ASP A 219 -16.06 -14.69 2.02
C ASP A 219 -15.62 -15.95 2.79
N CYS A 220 -15.93 -15.96 4.09
CA CYS A 220 -15.89 -17.20 4.88
C CYS A 220 -16.94 -18.23 4.42
N GLU A 221 -17.81 -17.87 3.48
CA GLU A 221 -18.71 -18.80 2.77
C GLU A 221 -17.90 -19.67 1.78
N SER A 222 -16.97 -19.06 1.04
CA SER A 222 -16.11 -19.70 0.04
C SER A 222 -15.08 -20.67 0.65
N ALA A 223 -14.62 -20.43 1.88
CA ALA A 223 -13.67 -21.32 2.58
C ALA A 223 -14.31 -22.65 3.04
N ASN A 224 -15.62 -22.65 3.31
CA ASN A 224 -16.35 -23.86 3.72
C ASN A 224 -16.64 -24.79 2.52
N ALA A 225 -16.75 -24.24 1.30
CA ALA A 225 -17.04 -25.02 0.09
C ALA A 225 -15.89 -25.96 -0.32
N ASP A 226 -14.63 -25.55 -0.15
CA ASP A 226 -13.46 -26.37 -0.51
C ASP A 226 -13.15 -27.48 0.52
N THR A 227 -13.45 -27.23 1.79
CA THR A 227 -13.23 -28.24 2.85
C THR A 227 -14.13 -29.45 2.66
N ASN A 228 -15.38 -29.25 2.22
CA ASN A 228 -16.34 -30.33 2.00
C ASN A 228 -16.06 -31.15 0.73
N ARG A 229 -15.18 -30.67 -0.17
CA ARG A 229 -14.82 -31.34 -1.42
C ARG A 229 -13.61 -32.27 -1.30
N ARG A 230 -12.79 -32.14 -0.25
CA ARG A 230 -11.66 -33.04 0.03
C ARG A 230 -12.03 -34.28 0.85
N THR A 231 -13.25 -34.33 1.39
CA THR A 231 -13.75 -35.42 2.24
C THR A 231 -14.76 -36.33 1.55
N GLN A 232 -14.95 -36.21 0.23
CA GLN A 232 -15.75 -37.13 -0.58
C GLN A 232 -14.89 -37.85 -1.62
#